data_AF-A0AAW9PRH8-F1
#
_entry.id   AF-A0AAW9PRH8-F1
#
_cell.length_a   1.000
_cell.length_b   1.000
_cell.length_c   1.000
_cell.angle_alpha   90.00
_cell.angle_beta   90.00
_cell.angle_gamma   90.00
#
_symmetry.space_group_name_H-M   'P 1'
#
loop_
_entity.id
_entity.type
_entity.pdbx_description
1 polymer ?
#
loop_
_entity_poly.entity_id
_entity_poly.type
_entity_poly.pdbx_seq_one_letter_code
_entity_poly.pdbx_strand_id
1 'polypeptide(L)'
;MLKILKTPEGKKFLIAVACVFIVAVCVVSKAAFQGVEDQYNLPMDTWDTSLFIIQGAWVAIYSFMFTIVGALPFGFYFLGPKDDSE
;
A
#
# COMPACT_ATOMS: atom_id res chain seq x y z
N MET A 1 7.91 18.40 -11.78
CA MET A 1 6.96 17.63 -10.93
C MET A 1 7.51 17.27 -9.55
N LEU A 2 8.72 16.71 -9.36
CA LEU A 2 9.22 16.33 -8.02
C LEU A 2 9.53 17.47 -7.02
N LYS A 3 9.59 18.74 -7.46
CA LYS A 3 9.88 19.87 -6.55
C LYS A 3 8.82 20.04 -5.46
N ILE A 4 7.56 19.70 -5.75
CA ILE A 4 6.44 19.83 -4.81
C ILE A 4 6.54 18.84 -3.63
N LEU A 5 7.22 17.71 -3.82
CA LEU A 5 7.47 16.72 -2.76
C LEU A 5 8.56 17.17 -1.77
N LYS A 6 9.36 18.17 -2.13
CA LYS A 6 10.42 18.70 -1.25
C LYS A 6 9.90 19.77 -0.28
N THR A 7 8.67 20.25 -0.44
CA THR A 7 8.03 21.19 0.49
C THR A 7 7.66 20.47 1.80
N PRO A 8 7.42 21.21 2.90
CA PRO A 8 6.95 20.59 4.15
C PRO A 8 5.67 19.77 3.96
N GLU A 9 4.72 20.26 3.17
CA GLU A 9 3.47 19.55 2.84
C GLU A 9 3.72 18.32 1.96
N GLY A 10 4.65 18.42 1.01
CA GLY A 10 5.13 17.29 0.23
C GLY A 10 5.72 16.17 1.09
N LYS A 11 6.47 16.51 2.15
CA LYS A 11 6.98 15.52 3.11
C LYS A 11 5.87 14.89 3.94
N LYS A 12 4.89 15.67 4.41
CA LYS A 12 3.71 15.15 5.13
C LYS A 12 2.91 14.18 4.24
N PHE A 13 2.74 14.52 2.97
CA PHE A 13 2.13 13.63 1.98
C PHE A 13 2.91 12.31 1.84
N LEU A 14 4.24 12.36 1.69
CA LEU A 14 5.05 11.15 1.59
C LEU A 14 4.96 10.26 2.83
N ILE A 15 4.91 10.85 4.03
CA ILE A 15 4.69 10.11 5.28
C ILE A 15 3.30 9.46 5.25
N ALA A 16 2.26 10.18 4.83
CA ALA A 16 0.92 9.61 4.71
C ALA A 16 0.87 8.43 3.71
N VAL A 17 1.51 8.58 2.53
CA VAL A 17 1.66 7.49 1.55
C VAL A 17 2.36 6.28 2.16
N ALA A 18 3.45 6.49 2.91
CA ALA A 18 4.17 5.41 3.57
C ALA A 18 3.30 4.70 4.62
N CYS A 19 2.52 5.44 5.42
CA CYS A 19 1.57 4.87 6.37
C CYS A 19 0.50 4.03 5.66
N VAL A 20 -0.10 4.54 4.58
CA VAL A 20 -1.07 3.80 3.76
C VAL A 20 -0.44 2.52 3.21
N PHE A 21 0.80 2.60 2.71
CA PHE A 21 1.53 1.45 2.18
C PHE A 21 1.75 0.37 3.24
N ILE A 22 2.18 0.74 4.44
CA ILE A 22 2.37 -0.22 5.54
C ILE A 22 1.05 -0.91 5.88
N VAL A 23 -0.04 -0.15 6.01
CA VAL A 23 -1.37 -0.71 6.28
C VAL A 23 -1.80 -1.66 5.16
N ALA A 24 -1.63 -1.26 3.90
CA ALA A 24 -1.97 -2.08 2.75
C ALA A 24 -1.19 -3.40 2.75
N VAL A 25 0.14 -3.35 2.95
CA VAL A 25 0.97 -4.57 3.03
C VAL A 25 0.52 -5.48 4.17
N CYS A 26 0.23 -4.94 5.36
CA CYS A 26 -0.25 -5.75 6.47
C CYS A 26 -1.58 -6.47 6.17
N VAL A 27 -2.57 -5.74 5.64
CA VAL A 27 -3.90 -6.30 5.36
C VAL A 27 -3.84 -7.30 4.21
N VAL A 28 -3.18 -6.94 3.12
CA VAL A 28 -3.08 -7.79 1.92
C VAL A 28 -2.24 -9.03 2.21
N SER A 29 -1.17 -8.94 3.01
CA SER A 29 -0.39 -10.12 3.41
C SER A 29 -1.26 -11.14 4.13
N LYS A 30 -2.05 -10.70 5.12
CA LYS A 30 -2.98 -11.61 5.82
C LYS A 30 -3.98 -12.23 4.85
N ALA A 31 -4.58 -11.42 3.98
CA ALA A 31 -5.57 -11.90 3.02
C ALA A 31 -4.99 -12.90 2.00
N ALA A 32 -3.80 -12.63 1.45
CA ALA A 32 -3.17 -13.48 0.45
C ALA A 32 -2.71 -14.82 1.05
N PHE A 33 -2.07 -14.76 2.22
CA PHE A 33 -1.49 -15.95 2.83
C PHE A 33 -2.53 -16.80 3.56
N GLN A 34 -3.33 -16.21 4.46
CA GLN A 34 -4.38 -16.95 5.16
C GLN A 34 -5.51 -17.37 4.21
N GLY A 35 -5.80 -16.54 3.19
CA GLY A 35 -6.83 -16.89 2.20
C GLY A 35 -6.52 -18.18 1.46
N VAL A 36 -5.27 -18.42 1.06
CA VAL A 36 -4.90 -19.68 0.40
C VAL A 36 -5.01 -20.88 1.36
N GLU A 37 -4.55 -20.71 2.60
CA GLU A 37 -4.66 -21.75 3.62
C GLU A 37 -6.13 -22.13 3.89
N ASP A 38 -6.99 -21.14 4.09
CA ASP A 38 -8.42 -21.33 4.37
C ASP A 38 -9.18 -21.90 3.16
N GLN A 39 -8.89 -21.43 1.95
CA GLN A 39 -9.61 -21.85 0.74
C GLN A 39 -9.23 -23.25 0.26
N TYR A 40 -7.96 -23.64 0.42
CA TYR A 40 -7.46 -24.92 -0.05
C TYR A 40 -7.22 -25.93 1.07
N ASN A 41 -7.47 -25.56 2.33
CA ASN A 41 -7.12 -26.34 3.52
C ASN A 41 -5.67 -26.85 3.45
N LEU A 42 -4.77 -25.96 3.03
CA LEU A 42 -3.37 -26.24 2.76
C LEU A 42 -2.50 -25.48 3.77
N PRO A 43 -2.06 -26.12 4.87
CA PRO A 43 -1.23 -25.50 5.89
C PRO A 43 0.04 -24.90 5.33
N MET A 44 0.44 -23.74 5.83
CA MET A 44 1.54 -22.97 5.24
C MET A 44 2.90 -23.68 5.29
N ASP A 45 3.11 -24.58 6.24
CA ASP A 45 4.29 -25.41 6.38
C ASP A 45 4.43 -26.48 5.26
N THR A 46 3.35 -26.79 4.55
CA THR A 46 3.37 -27.73 3.42
C THR A 46 3.52 -27.06 2.07
N TRP A 47 3.73 -25.74 2.03
CA TRP A 47 3.79 -24.98 0.79
C TRP A 47 5.15 -25.12 0.12
N ASP A 48 5.12 -25.32 -1.20
CA ASP A 48 6.32 -25.17 -2.01
C ASP A 48 6.77 -23.71 -2.07
N THR A 49 8.08 -23.50 -2.25
CA THR A 49 8.67 -22.15 -2.40
C THR A 49 8.00 -21.33 -3.50
N SER A 50 7.54 -21.97 -4.58
CA SER A 50 6.82 -21.31 -5.67
C SER A 50 5.50 -20.68 -5.20
N LEU A 51 4.79 -21.33 -4.27
CA LEU A 51 3.53 -20.83 -3.73
C LEU A 51 3.77 -19.58 -2.85
N PHE A 52 4.84 -19.56 -2.07
CA PHE A 52 5.25 -18.36 -1.34
C PHE A 52 5.63 -17.20 -2.26
N ILE A 53 6.35 -17.49 -3.35
CA ILE A 53 6.75 -16.46 -4.33
C ILE A 53 5.51 -15.83 -4.97
N ILE A 54 4.53 -16.64 -5.41
CA ILE A 54 3.34 -16.09 -6.06
C ILE A 54 2.47 -15.31 -5.07
N GLN A 55 2.32 -15.76 -3.81
CA GLN A 55 1.61 -14.97 -2.80
C GLN A 55 2.34 -13.66 -2.48
N GLY A 56 3.68 -13.69 -2.38
CA GLY A 56 4.48 -12.47 -2.24
C GLY A 56 4.29 -11.50 -3.41
N ALA A 57 4.21 -11.99 -4.64
CA ALA A 57 3.93 -11.17 -5.82
C ALA A 57 2.53 -10.54 -5.75
N TRP A 58 1.51 -11.29 -5.34
CA TRP A 58 0.17 -10.76 -5.11
C TRP A 58 0.15 -9.67 -4.04
N VAL A 59 0.83 -9.91 -2.92
CA VAL A 59 0.97 -8.90 -1.85
C VAL A 59 1.59 -7.62 -2.39
N ALA A 60 2.67 -7.72 -3.16
CA ALA A 60 3.33 -6.55 -3.73
C ALA A 60 2.39 -5.76 -4.67
N ILE A 61 1.80 -6.44 -5.66
CA ILE A 61 0.95 -5.80 -6.68
C ILE A 61 -0.24 -5.10 -6.02
N TYR A 62 -0.98 -5.82 -5.18
CA TYR A 62 -2.17 -5.27 -4.56
C TYR A 62 -1.84 -4.17 -3.55
N SER A 63 -0.75 -4.29 -2.79
CA SER A 63 -0.35 -3.23 -1.85
C SER A 63 0.00 -1.93 -2.57
N PHE A 64 0.68 -2.00 -3.72
CA PHE A 64 0.92 -0.81 -4.54
C PHE A 64 -0.38 -0.20 -5.06
N MET A 65 -1.30 -1.01 -5.60
CA MET A 65 -2.58 -0.51 -6.10
C MET A 65 -3.42 0.15 -5.00
N PHE A 66 -3.57 -0.50 -3.85
CA PHE A 66 -4.30 0.07 -2.72
C PHE A 66 -3.62 1.32 -2.17
N THR A 67 -2.29 1.39 -2.21
CA THR A 67 -1.56 2.59 -1.80
C THR A 67 -1.81 3.75 -2.75
N ILE A 68 -1.79 3.53 -4.07
CA ILE A 68 -2.07 4.57 -5.06
C ILE A 68 -3.48 5.13 -4.83
N VAL A 69 -4.48 4.27 -4.72
CA VAL A 69 -5.88 4.68 -4.51
C VAL A 69 -6.06 5.34 -3.14
N GLY A 70 -5.51 4.73 -2.08
CA GLY A 70 -5.61 5.22 -0.71
C GLY A 70 -4.83 6.51 -0.47
N ALA A 71 -3.81 6.81 -1.28
CA ALA A 71 -3.07 8.05 -1.23
C ALA A 71 -3.81 9.24 -1.87
N LEU A 72 -4.83 9.00 -2.71
CA LEU A 72 -5.52 10.07 -3.45
C LEU A 72 -6.11 11.16 -2.53
N PRO A 73 -6.86 10.85 -1.44
CA PRO A 73 -7.39 11.88 -0.55
C PRO A 73 -6.27 12.74 0.08
N PHE A 74 -5.16 12.11 0.45
CA PHE A 74 -3.99 12.82 0.99
C PHE A 74 -3.29 13.67 -0.06
N GLY A 75 -3.28 13.24 -1.31
CA GLY A 75 -2.78 14.03 -2.44
C GLY A 75 -3.58 15.31 -2.61
N PHE A 76 -4.91 15.21 -2.59
CA PHE A 76 -5.78 16.39 -2.65
C PHE A 76 -5.62 17.29 -1.43
N TYR A 77 -5.50 16.72 -0.23
CA TYR A 77 -5.37 17.48 1.02
C TYR A 77 -4.03 18.22 1.16
N PHE A 78 -2.90 17.54 0.92
CA PHE A 78 -1.57 18.10 1.15
C PHE A 78 -0.99 18.83 -0.07
N LEU A 79 -1.30 18.37 -1.28
CA LEU A 79 -0.73 18.90 -2.52
C LEU A 79 -1.72 19.71 -3.36
N GLY A 80 -2.98 19.80 -2.94
CA GLY A 80 -3.99 20.64 -3.59
C GLY A 80 -3.60 22.12 -3.57
N PRO A 81 -4.06 22.93 -4.55
CA PRO A 81 -3.89 24.37 -4.51
C PRO A 81 -4.51 24.92 -3.22
N LYS A 82 -3.69 25.59 -2.40
CA LYS A 82 -4.19 26.40 -1.28
C LYS A 82 -4.47 27.77 -1.86
N ASP A 83 -5.71 28.21 -1.77
CA ASP A 83 -6.07 29.56 -2.17
C ASP A 83 -5.44 30.49 -1.13
N ASP A 84 -4.49 31.32 -1.54
CA ASP A 84 -3.83 32.32 -0.69
C ASP A 84 -4.76 33.54 -0.51
N SER A 85 -6.02 33.30 -0.15
CA SER A 85 -7.07 34.30 0.03
C SER A 85 -7.49 34.43 1.49
N GLU A 86 -6.54 34.80 2.35
CA GLU A 86 -6.76 35.57 3.60
C GLU A 86 -5.66 36.62 3.79
#